data_AF-A0A5N6LIE4-F1
#
_entry.id   AF-A0A5N6LIE4-F1
#
_cell.length_a   1.000
_cell.length_b   1.000
_cell.length_c   1.000
_cell.angle_alpha   90.00
_cell.angle_beta   90.00
_cell.angle_gamma   90.00
#
_symmetry.space_group_name_H-M   'P 1'
#
loop_
_entity.id
_entity.type
_entity.pdbx_description
1 polymer ?
#
loop_
_entity_poly.entity_id
_entity_poly.type
_entity_poly.pdbx_seq_one_letter_code
_entity_poly.pdbx_strand_id
1 'polypeptide(L)'
;MESEKNSQKVGNFKRSDEAANQVKNKKKKKMMMMMKKGKRSLILKKLSCFRSSDYGFPTIDEVDGDGNVDMKSASTDNKHSPTHLVVMVNGLIGSAHNWRYAAKQFLKNYPEDIIVHCNERNSSLLTFNGVDVMGNRLANEVTSVIKRHPNLQKISFIGHSLGGLIARYAIAKLYTQDSTDNSCLECTSSDRIAGLVPMNFITIATPHIGTGGHKQVPMFGGSNTVEKVAHHISWVLGRTGRHLFLTDKSHGQPPLLLRMVTDHEDLKFFSALQSFRRHVVYANAHFDHIVGWSTSSIRRRNELPQRKNLVRSSKYPHILKGEMDTTNIIKQENSIKMQVNSFNTARASMEEAMIQGLTKISWERIDVGGRDAAGGRWLSARFAAAGRRGDAAVLGAEQDRDFNWE
;
A
#
# COMPACT_ATOMS: atom_id res chain seq x y z
N MET A 1 -34.90 -25.27 -67.65
CA MET A 1 -34.10 -26.12 -66.73
C MET A 1 -32.60 -25.78 -66.72
N GLU A 2 -32.21 -24.52 -66.97
CA GLU A 2 -30.79 -24.13 -67.06
C GLU A 2 -30.40 -22.97 -66.12
N SER A 3 -31.39 -22.27 -65.55
CA SER A 3 -31.17 -21.21 -64.54
C SER A 3 -31.06 -21.74 -63.10
N GLU A 4 -31.65 -22.88 -62.77
CA GLU A 4 -31.60 -23.45 -61.40
C GLU A 4 -30.32 -24.23 -61.09
N LYS A 5 -29.66 -24.80 -62.10
CA LYS A 5 -28.39 -25.53 -61.92
C LYS A 5 -27.19 -24.59 -61.66
N ASN A 6 -27.27 -23.32 -62.07
CA ASN A 6 -26.18 -22.36 -61.88
C ASN A 6 -26.20 -21.71 -60.47
N SER A 7 -27.38 -21.52 -59.86
CA SER A 7 -27.49 -20.99 -58.49
C SER A 7 -27.03 -21.97 -57.41
N GLN A 8 -27.24 -23.28 -57.59
CA GLN A 8 -26.72 -24.30 -56.66
C GLN A 8 -25.19 -24.46 -56.74
N LYS A 9 -24.59 -24.27 -57.92
CA LYS A 9 -23.12 -24.38 -58.10
C LYS A 9 -22.37 -23.21 -57.44
N VAL A 10 -22.91 -21.99 -57.52
CA VAL A 10 -22.32 -20.79 -56.89
C VAL A 10 -22.52 -20.79 -55.36
N GLY A 11 -23.65 -21.31 -54.87
CA GLY A 11 -23.91 -21.48 -53.43
C GLY A 11 -22.98 -22.49 -52.75
N ASN A 12 -22.66 -23.60 -53.42
CA ASN A 12 -21.74 -24.61 -52.87
C ASN A 12 -20.28 -24.15 -52.82
N PHE A 13 -19.83 -23.33 -53.77
CA PHE A 13 -18.46 -22.78 -53.77
C PHE A 13 -18.24 -21.76 -52.63
N LYS A 14 -19.23 -20.90 -52.37
CA LYS A 14 -19.16 -19.94 -51.24
C LYS A 14 -19.18 -20.64 -49.87
N ARG A 15 -19.97 -21.72 -49.72
CA ARG A 15 -20.03 -22.51 -48.48
C ARG A 15 -18.75 -23.30 -48.20
N SER A 16 -18.07 -23.80 -49.23
CA SER A 16 -16.77 -24.47 -49.07
C SER A 16 -15.65 -23.51 -48.67
N ASP A 17 -15.65 -22.29 -49.21
CA ASP A 17 -14.63 -21.27 -48.90
C ASP A 17 -14.79 -20.70 -47.49
N GLU A 18 -16.02 -20.52 -47.01
CA GLU A 18 -16.30 -20.11 -45.63
C GLU A 18 -15.92 -21.20 -44.61
N ALA A 19 -16.20 -22.47 -44.91
CA ALA A 19 -15.80 -23.60 -44.07
C ALA A 19 -14.25 -23.73 -44.02
N ALA A 20 -13.58 -23.57 -45.15
CA ALA A 20 -12.11 -23.59 -45.22
C ALA A 20 -11.47 -22.42 -44.44
N ASN A 21 -12.07 -21.22 -44.49
CA ASN A 21 -11.61 -20.06 -43.71
C ASN A 21 -11.86 -20.21 -42.21
N GLN A 22 -12.97 -20.82 -41.78
CA GLN A 22 -13.20 -21.10 -40.36
C GLN A 22 -12.23 -22.13 -39.80
N VAL A 23 -11.89 -23.17 -40.56
CA VAL A 23 -10.89 -24.18 -40.16
C VAL A 23 -9.49 -23.57 -40.09
N LYS A 24 -9.11 -22.70 -41.06
CA LYS A 24 -7.85 -21.94 -41.01
C LYS A 24 -7.78 -21.02 -39.80
N ASN A 25 -8.86 -20.30 -39.47
CA ASN A 25 -8.91 -19.41 -38.30
C ASN A 25 -8.87 -20.18 -36.96
N LYS A 26 -9.52 -21.35 -36.86
CA LYS A 26 -9.41 -22.22 -35.67
C LYS A 26 -7.98 -22.76 -35.51
N LYS A 27 -7.33 -23.21 -36.59
CA LYS A 27 -5.93 -23.65 -36.56
C LYS A 27 -4.98 -22.51 -36.16
N LYS A 28 -5.19 -21.30 -36.69
CA LYS A 28 -4.41 -20.10 -36.33
C LYS A 28 -4.58 -19.71 -34.87
N LYS A 29 -5.80 -19.74 -34.32
CA LYS A 29 -6.08 -19.52 -32.88
C LYS A 29 -5.43 -20.59 -32.00
N LYS A 30 -5.49 -21.88 -32.39
CA LYS A 30 -4.87 -22.99 -31.65
C LYS A 30 -3.34 -22.89 -31.64
N MET A 31 -2.74 -22.51 -32.77
CA MET A 31 -1.31 -22.26 -32.90
C MET A 31 -0.87 -21.05 -32.07
N MET A 32 -1.66 -19.97 -32.03
CA MET A 32 -1.38 -18.79 -31.21
C MET A 32 -1.54 -19.07 -29.70
N MET A 33 -2.48 -19.94 -29.29
CA MET A 33 -2.58 -20.45 -27.91
C MET A 33 -1.39 -21.35 -27.55
N MET A 34 -0.95 -22.24 -28.45
CA MET A 34 0.24 -23.08 -28.23
C MET A 34 1.52 -22.24 -28.15
N MET A 35 1.67 -21.20 -28.97
CA MET A 35 2.78 -20.23 -28.87
C MET A 35 2.72 -19.41 -27.57
N LYS A 36 1.53 -19.03 -27.08
CA LYS A 36 1.38 -18.38 -25.75
C LYS A 36 1.72 -19.32 -24.59
N LYS A 37 1.31 -20.60 -24.65
CA LYS A 37 1.68 -21.62 -23.66
C LYS A 37 3.18 -21.95 -23.72
N GLY A 38 3.75 -22.06 -24.92
CA GLY A 38 5.18 -22.28 -25.14
C GLY A 38 6.04 -21.11 -24.65
N LYS A 39 5.60 -19.86 -24.90
CA LYS A 39 6.26 -18.66 -24.34
C LYS A 39 6.14 -18.57 -22.82
N ARG A 40 5.00 -18.94 -22.22
CA ARG A 40 4.88 -19.03 -20.74
C ARG A 40 5.76 -20.13 -20.14
N SER A 41 5.86 -21.29 -20.79
CA SER A 41 6.71 -22.42 -20.36
C SER A 41 8.21 -22.12 -20.52
N LEU A 42 8.60 -21.43 -21.60
CA LEU A 42 9.98 -20.97 -21.83
C LEU A 42 10.37 -19.79 -20.93
N ILE A 43 9.42 -18.91 -20.58
CA ILE A 43 9.66 -17.85 -19.57
C ILE A 43 9.81 -18.46 -18.18
N LEU A 44 9.03 -19.49 -17.81
CA LEU A 44 9.19 -20.18 -16.53
C LEU A 44 10.51 -20.96 -16.44
N LYS A 45 10.95 -21.65 -17.52
CA LYS A 45 12.22 -22.39 -17.49
C LYS A 45 13.47 -21.51 -17.57
N LYS A 46 13.34 -20.26 -18.02
CA LYS A 46 14.48 -19.31 -18.12
C LYS A 46 14.65 -18.42 -16.87
N LEU A 47 13.75 -18.53 -15.90
CA LEU A 47 13.86 -17.84 -14.59
C LEU A 47 14.65 -18.64 -13.54
N SER A 48 15.04 -19.88 -13.83
CA SER A 48 15.87 -20.70 -12.93
C SER A 48 17.36 -20.28 -12.88
N CYS A 49 17.79 -19.32 -13.70
CA CYS A 49 19.22 -18.95 -13.82
C CYS A 49 19.51 -17.45 -13.66
N PHE A 50 18.55 -16.64 -13.23
CA PHE A 50 18.84 -15.31 -12.67
C PHE A 50 18.89 -15.43 -11.13
N ARG A 51 19.86 -16.21 -10.63
CA ARG A 51 20.45 -15.93 -9.32
C ARG A 51 21.21 -14.61 -9.46
N SER A 52 20.47 -13.50 -9.46
CA SER A 52 21.08 -12.22 -9.14
C SER A 52 21.72 -12.38 -7.76
N SER A 53 22.95 -11.91 -7.63
CA SER A 53 23.80 -11.93 -6.43
C SER A 53 23.20 -11.07 -5.31
N ASP A 54 21.98 -11.40 -4.89
CA ASP A 54 21.05 -10.49 -4.24
C ASP A 54 21.37 -10.26 -2.77
N TYR A 55 22.05 -9.15 -2.49
CA TYR A 55 22.17 -8.52 -1.17
C TYR A 55 22.77 -9.38 -0.05
N GLY A 56 23.51 -10.43 -0.38
CA GLY A 56 24.40 -11.15 0.55
C GLY A 56 23.74 -12.04 1.61
N PHE A 57 22.41 -12.05 1.75
CA PHE A 57 21.70 -12.93 2.70
C PHE A 57 20.86 -14.00 1.96
N PRO A 58 21.07 -15.30 2.25
CA PRO A 58 20.36 -16.38 1.57
C PRO A 58 18.92 -16.50 2.09
N THR A 59 17.95 -16.39 1.19
CA THR A 59 16.51 -16.52 1.48
C THR A 59 15.87 -17.60 0.62
N ILE A 60 14.80 -18.19 1.12
CA ILE A 60 13.91 -19.08 0.37
C ILE A 60 12.69 -18.25 -0.03
N ASP A 61 12.46 -18.14 -1.35
CA ASP A 61 11.33 -17.43 -1.93
C ASP A 61 10.27 -18.48 -2.34
N GLU A 62 9.21 -18.61 -1.56
CA GLU A 62 8.05 -19.45 -1.88
C GLU A 62 7.04 -18.63 -2.70
N VAL A 63 6.86 -19.00 -3.97
CA VAL A 63 5.91 -18.33 -4.86
C VAL A 63 4.63 -19.16 -4.97
N ASP A 64 3.48 -18.59 -4.60
CA ASP A 64 2.20 -19.26 -4.74
C ASP A 64 1.66 -19.23 -6.19
N GLY A 65 0.56 -19.95 -6.45
CA GLY A 65 -0.05 -20.03 -7.78
C GLY A 65 -0.56 -18.70 -8.34
N ASP A 66 -0.68 -17.67 -7.50
CA ASP A 66 -1.14 -16.33 -7.84
C ASP A 66 0.01 -15.32 -7.96
N GLY A 67 1.26 -15.77 -7.78
CA GLY A 67 2.47 -14.97 -7.94
C GLY A 67 2.91 -14.21 -6.68
N ASN A 68 2.27 -14.45 -5.54
CA ASN A 68 2.67 -13.86 -4.28
C ASN A 68 3.98 -14.47 -3.80
N VAL A 69 4.79 -13.67 -3.09
CA VAL A 69 6.11 -14.11 -2.63
C VAL A 69 6.18 -14.09 -1.11
N ASP A 70 6.34 -15.28 -0.54
CA ASP A 70 6.65 -15.46 0.87
C ASP A 70 8.14 -15.73 0.99
N MET A 71 8.81 -14.96 1.84
CA MET A 71 10.25 -15.03 2.02
C MET A 71 10.57 -15.50 3.44
N LYS A 72 11.46 -16.48 3.53
CA LYS A 72 12.00 -17.02 4.79
C LYS A 72 13.53 -17.04 4.74
N SER A 73 14.18 -17.10 5.90
CA SER A 73 15.62 -17.31 5.93
C SER A 73 15.95 -18.73 5.42
N ALA A 74 17.04 -18.87 4.66
CA ALA A 74 17.54 -20.17 4.24
C ALA A 74 18.42 -20.85 5.31
N SER A 75 18.75 -20.14 6.39
CA SER A 75 19.62 -20.61 7.47
C SER A 75 18.86 -21.24 8.63
N THR A 76 17.54 -21.36 8.55
CA THR A 76 16.73 -21.86 9.66
C THR A 76 17.02 -23.33 9.92
N ASP A 77 17.53 -23.64 11.12
CA ASP A 77 17.55 -25.01 11.61
C ASP A 77 16.11 -25.50 11.69
N ASN A 78 15.80 -26.68 11.12
CA ASN A 78 14.46 -27.29 11.05
C ASN A 78 13.75 -27.51 12.43
N LYS A 79 14.31 -26.98 13.53
CA LYS A 79 13.79 -27.04 14.89
C LYS A 79 12.90 -25.85 15.28
N HIS A 80 12.97 -24.71 14.59
CA HIS A 80 12.13 -23.54 14.90
C HIS A 80 11.30 -23.12 13.68
N SER A 81 10.00 -22.93 13.91
CA SER A 81 9.10 -22.41 12.89
C SER A 81 8.79 -20.94 13.21
N PRO A 82 8.96 -20.02 12.25
CA PRO A 82 8.61 -18.62 12.46
C PRO A 82 7.18 -18.44 12.95
N THR A 83 7.00 -17.54 13.92
CA THR A 83 5.70 -17.29 14.57
C THR A 83 5.11 -15.94 14.20
N HIS A 84 5.86 -15.09 13.50
CA HIS A 84 5.43 -13.73 13.19
C HIS A 84 5.36 -13.47 11.69
N LEU A 85 4.17 -13.09 11.21
CA LEU A 85 3.97 -12.68 9.83
C LEU A 85 4.16 -11.16 9.65
N VAL A 86 5.06 -10.75 8.76
CA VAL A 86 5.23 -9.37 8.32
C VAL A 86 4.64 -9.22 6.92
N VAL A 87 3.52 -8.51 6.80
CA VAL A 87 2.83 -8.25 5.54
C VAL A 87 3.29 -6.92 4.96
N MET A 88 4.01 -6.95 3.82
CA MET A 88 4.49 -5.78 3.10
C MET A 88 3.56 -5.44 1.94
N VAL A 89 3.01 -4.22 1.93
CA VAL A 89 1.92 -3.80 1.05
C VAL A 89 2.36 -2.69 0.10
N ASN A 90 2.32 -2.98 -1.20
CA ASN A 90 2.71 -2.11 -2.29
C ASN A 90 1.82 -0.88 -2.47
N GLY A 91 2.45 0.19 -2.95
CA GLY A 91 1.78 1.41 -3.41
C GLY A 91 1.31 1.33 -4.85
N LEU A 92 0.84 2.47 -5.36
CA LEU A 92 0.36 2.62 -6.74
C LEU A 92 1.43 2.18 -7.77
N ILE A 93 1.05 1.33 -8.72
CA ILE A 93 1.93 0.76 -9.77
C ILE A 93 3.12 -0.07 -9.19
N GLY A 94 3.12 -0.38 -7.89
CA GLY A 94 4.14 -1.21 -7.25
C GLY A 94 4.01 -2.72 -7.54
N SER A 95 5.00 -3.49 -7.08
CA SER A 95 5.01 -4.96 -7.09
C SER A 95 5.86 -5.52 -5.95
N ALA A 96 5.70 -6.80 -5.63
CA ALA A 96 6.42 -7.49 -4.54
C ALA A 96 7.94 -7.32 -4.63
N HIS A 97 8.47 -7.13 -5.84
CA HIS A 97 9.89 -6.87 -6.11
C HIS A 97 10.41 -5.59 -5.42
N ASN A 98 9.55 -4.61 -5.16
CA ASN A 98 9.94 -3.38 -4.46
C ASN A 98 10.32 -3.64 -3.00
N TRP A 99 9.75 -4.68 -2.39
CA TRP A 99 9.99 -5.07 -1.01
C TRP A 99 11.14 -6.07 -0.83
N ARG A 100 11.66 -6.68 -1.90
CA ARG A 100 12.69 -7.73 -1.83
C ARG A 100 13.90 -7.33 -0.98
N TYR A 101 14.38 -6.09 -1.11
CA TYR A 101 15.50 -5.61 -0.29
C TYR A 101 15.14 -5.54 1.20
N ALA A 102 14.01 -4.89 1.50
CA ALA A 102 13.49 -4.75 2.85
C ALA A 102 13.29 -6.11 3.52
N ALA A 103 12.58 -7.02 2.85
CA ALA A 103 12.32 -8.37 3.31
C ALA A 103 13.62 -9.10 3.67
N LYS A 104 14.66 -9.00 2.83
CA LYS A 104 15.96 -9.61 3.12
C LYS A 104 16.66 -9.02 4.35
N GLN A 105 16.57 -7.70 4.57
CA GLN A 105 17.16 -7.10 5.77
C GLN A 105 16.41 -7.53 7.04
N PHE A 106 15.08 -7.66 6.98
CA PHE A 106 14.29 -8.22 8.08
C PHE A 106 14.70 -9.67 8.38
N LEU A 107 14.73 -10.53 7.37
CA LEU A 107 15.11 -11.95 7.52
C LEU A 107 16.57 -12.14 7.96
N LYS A 108 17.45 -11.18 7.67
CA LYS A 108 18.82 -11.19 8.16
C LYS A 108 18.90 -11.00 9.67
N ASN A 109 18.06 -10.13 10.23
CA ASN A 109 18.11 -9.78 11.64
C ASN A 109 17.23 -10.69 12.49
N TYR A 110 16.17 -11.24 11.91
CA TYR A 110 15.20 -12.13 12.57
C TYR A 110 15.00 -13.42 11.75
N PRO A 111 16.04 -14.23 11.54
CA PRO A 111 15.99 -15.36 10.61
C PRO A 111 15.01 -16.45 11.03
N GLU A 112 14.84 -16.69 12.33
CA GLU A 112 14.00 -17.77 12.88
C GLU A 112 12.59 -17.31 13.27
N ASP A 113 12.38 -16.01 13.46
CA ASP A 113 11.17 -15.49 14.12
C ASP A 113 10.07 -15.09 13.13
N ILE A 114 10.45 -14.60 11.94
CA ILE A 114 9.53 -13.95 11.01
C ILE A 114 9.42 -14.64 9.65
N ILE A 115 8.23 -14.54 9.07
CA ILE A 115 7.95 -14.77 7.65
C ILE A 115 7.57 -13.43 7.04
N VAL A 116 8.16 -13.07 5.90
CA VAL A 116 7.81 -11.84 5.19
C VAL A 116 6.97 -12.18 3.98
N HIS A 117 5.76 -11.64 3.91
CA HIS A 117 4.88 -11.77 2.76
C HIS A 117 4.83 -10.45 1.99
N CYS A 118 5.26 -10.48 0.72
CA CYS A 118 5.23 -9.33 -0.17
C CYS A 118 4.04 -9.45 -1.13
N ASN A 119 3.07 -8.53 -1.02
CA ASN A 119 1.82 -8.69 -1.75
C ASN A 119 1.98 -8.50 -3.27
N GLU A 120 1.40 -9.37 -4.10
CA GLU A 120 1.47 -9.23 -5.57
C GLU A 120 0.09 -9.01 -6.20
N ARG A 121 -1.00 -9.41 -5.54
CA ARG A 121 -2.36 -9.32 -6.13
C ARG A 121 -2.88 -7.92 -6.42
N ASN A 122 -2.24 -6.89 -5.86
CA ASN A 122 -2.52 -5.49 -6.13
C ASN A 122 -1.36 -4.83 -6.88
N SER A 123 -0.79 -5.48 -7.90
CA SER A 123 0.29 -4.90 -8.71
C SER A 123 -0.21 -4.22 -9.98
N SER A 124 0.60 -3.30 -10.52
CA SER A 124 0.35 -2.63 -11.81
C SER A 124 -1.04 -1.94 -11.88
N LEU A 125 -1.79 -2.13 -12.97
CA LEU A 125 -3.10 -1.51 -13.22
C LEU A 125 -4.18 -1.93 -12.21
N LEU A 126 -3.99 -3.04 -11.49
CA LEU A 126 -4.92 -3.46 -10.43
C LEU A 126 -4.93 -2.46 -9.27
N THR A 127 -3.89 -1.63 -9.14
CA THR A 127 -3.82 -0.54 -8.16
C THR A 127 -4.84 0.58 -8.37
N PHE A 128 -5.55 0.59 -9.52
CA PHE A 128 -6.59 1.58 -9.83
C PHE A 128 -8.01 1.14 -9.45
N ASN A 129 -8.17 -0.06 -8.87
CA ASN A 129 -9.49 -0.67 -8.59
C ASN A 129 -10.21 -0.10 -7.36
N GLY A 130 -9.58 0.80 -6.60
CA GLY A 130 -10.13 1.35 -5.35
C GLY A 130 -9.61 0.62 -4.11
N VAL A 131 -9.40 1.41 -3.04
CA VAL A 131 -8.86 0.94 -1.74
C VAL A 131 -9.68 -0.20 -1.16
N ASP A 132 -11.00 -0.18 -1.30
CA ASP A 132 -11.90 -1.22 -0.80
C ASP A 132 -11.74 -2.55 -1.53
N VAL A 133 -11.66 -2.54 -2.86
CA VAL A 133 -11.46 -3.75 -3.68
C VAL A 133 -10.07 -4.34 -3.40
N MET A 134 -9.05 -3.48 -3.37
CA MET A 134 -7.68 -3.91 -3.09
C MET A 134 -7.53 -4.43 -1.66
N GLY A 135 -8.20 -3.80 -0.68
CA GLY A 135 -8.19 -4.23 0.71
C GLY A 135 -8.86 -5.59 0.90
N ASN A 136 -9.98 -5.86 0.21
CA ASN A 136 -10.60 -7.18 0.20
C ASN A 136 -9.67 -8.26 -0.40
N ARG A 137 -8.96 -7.93 -1.50
CA ARG A 137 -7.97 -8.85 -2.08
C ARG A 137 -6.84 -9.15 -1.12
N LEU A 138 -6.29 -8.12 -0.46
CA LEU A 138 -5.24 -8.28 0.53
C LEU A 138 -5.70 -9.11 1.73
N ALA A 139 -6.93 -8.91 2.22
CA ALA A 139 -7.48 -9.72 3.31
C ALA A 139 -7.56 -11.22 2.95
N ASN A 140 -8.02 -11.53 1.75
CA ASN A 140 -8.06 -12.92 1.25
C ASN A 140 -6.65 -13.51 1.10
N GLU A 141 -5.71 -12.69 0.65
CA GLU A 141 -4.30 -13.04 0.47
C GLU A 141 -3.65 -13.39 1.82
N VAL A 142 -3.79 -12.50 2.82
CA VAL A 142 -3.29 -12.73 4.20
C VAL A 142 -3.91 -14.00 4.79
N THR A 143 -5.21 -14.21 4.63
CA THR A 143 -5.87 -15.44 5.10
C THR A 143 -5.26 -16.70 4.47
N SER A 144 -4.86 -16.62 3.20
CA SER A 144 -4.23 -17.74 2.48
C SER A 144 -2.81 -18.00 2.98
N VAL A 145 -2.05 -16.94 3.31
CA VAL A 145 -0.71 -17.04 3.92
C VAL A 145 -0.80 -17.71 5.30
N ILE A 146 -1.74 -17.28 6.14
CA ILE A 146 -1.91 -17.82 7.49
C ILE A 146 -2.24 -19.32 7.44
N LYS A 147 -3.10 -19.74 6.50
CA LYS A 147 -3.40 -21.17 6.29
C LYS A 147 -2.19 -22.00 5.87
N ARG A 148 -1.22 -21.42 5.15
CA ARG A 148 0.02 -22.10 4.75
C ARG A 148 1.05 -22.16 5.89
N HIS A 149 0.91 -21.31 6.90
CA HIS A 149 1.82 -21.21 8.03
C HIS A 149 1.05 -21.27 9.36
N PRO A 150 0.59 -22.48 9.78
CA PRO A 150 -0.28 -22.64 10.94
C PRO A 150 0.35 -22.28 12.29
N ASN A 151 1.69 -22.16 12.34
CA ASN A 151 2.42 -21.82 13.56
C ASN A 151 2.50 -20.31 13.83
N LEU A 152 1.92 -19.49 12.94
CA LEU A 152 1.86 -18.05 13.12
C LEU A 152 1.00 -17.70 14.34
N GLN A 153 1.51 -16.77 15.15
CA GLN A 153 0.87 -16.24 16.35
C GLN A 153 0.73 -14.71 16.28
N LYS A 154 1.64 -14.04 15.58
CA LYS A 154 1.74 -12.57 15.52
C LYS A 154 1.65 -12.06 14.08
N ILE A 155 1.12 -10.84 13.90
CA ILE A 155 1.06 -10.19 12.60
C ILE A 155 1.45 -8.70 12.68
N SER A 156 2.24 -8.26 11.70
CA SER A 156 2.58 -6.85 11.46
C SER A 156 2.29 -6.47 10.02
N PHE A 157 1.93 -5.20 9.79
CA PHE A 157 1.74 -4.63 8.46
C PHE A 157 2.71 -3.48 8.20
N ILE A 158 3.28 -3.45 7.00
CA ILE A 158 4.12 -2.37 6.50
C ILE A 158 3.56 -1.93 5.16
N GLY A 159 2.97 -0.73 5.09
CA GLY A 159 2.36 -0.20 3.87
C GLY A 159 3.13 0.98 3.29
N HIS A 160 3.51 0.91 2.01
CA HIS A 160 4.10 2.05 1.30
C HIS A 160 3.04 2.80 0.50
N SER A 161 2.95 4.11 0.70
CA SER A 161 2.05 5.01 0.00
C SER A 161 0.60 4.53 0.05
N LEU A 162 -0.04 4.31 -1.10
CA LEU A 162 -1.36 3.70 -1.22
C LEU A 162 -1.51 2.37 -0.44
N GLY A 163 -0.42 1.61 -0.30
CA GLY A 163 -0.40 0.35 0.44
C GLY A 163 -0.83 0.48 1.90
N GLY A 164 -0.53 1.60 2.56
CA GLY A 164 -1.01 1.85 3.92
C GLY A 164 -2.53 2.04 4.00
N LEU A 165 -3.17 2.63 2.98
CA LEU A 165 -4.62 2.72 2.91
C LEU A 165 -5.27 1.36 2.61
N ILE A 166 -4.65 0.57 1.73
CA ILE A 166 -5.08 -0.80 1.44
C ILE A 166 -4.99 -1.66 2.71
N ALA A 167 -3.90 -1.55 3.47
CA ALA A 167 -3.70 -2.24 4.74
C ALA A 167 -4.76 -1.84 5.77
N ARG A 168 -5.06 -0.55 5.94
CA ARG A 168 -6.14 -0.07 6.84
C ARG A 168 -7.50 -0.69 6.53
N TYR A 169 -7.82 -0.85 5.24
CA TYR A 169 -9.06 -1.51 4.86
C TYR A 169 -9.01 -3.02 5.14
N ALA A 170 -7.89 -3.67 4.81
CA ALA A 170 -7.73 -5.11 5.00
C ALA A 170 -7.77 -5.53 6.47
N ILE A 171 -7.14 -4.79 7.38
CA ILE A 171 -7.16 -5.12 8.82
C ILE A 171 -8.59 -5.08 9.37
N ALA A 172 -9.43 -4.15 8.92
CA ALA A 172 -10.83 -4.10 9.32
C ALA A 172 -11.65 -5.31 8.82
N LYS A 173 -11.28 -5.87 7.67
CA LYS A 173 -11.87 -7.11 7.14
C LYS A 173 -11.42 -8.36 7.89
N LEU A 174 -10.22 -8.33 8.46
CA LEU A 174 -9.61 -9.44 9.18
C LEU A 174 -9.85 -9.37 10.69
N TYR A 175 -10.38 -8.27 11.18
CA TYR A 175 -10.56 -8.02 12.60
C TYR A 175 -11.67 -8.89 13.20
N THR A 176 -11.32 -9.51 14.32
CA THR A 176 -12.24 -10.30 15.15
C THR A 176 -12.06 -9.88 16.60
N GLN A 177 -13.18 -9.63 17.28
CA GLN A 177 -13.22 -9.30 18.69
C GLN A 177 -13.74 -10.53 19.44
N ASP A 178 -12.87 -11.23 20.18
CA ASP A 178 -13.29 -12.39 20.96
C ASP A 178 -14.08 -11.90 22.19
N SER A 179 -15.40 -12.05 22.15
CA SER A 179 -16.31 -11.56 23.19
C SER A 179 -16.56 -12.57 24.32
N THR A 180 -15.79 -13.67 24.38
CA THR A 180 -16.15 -14.89 25.12
C THR A 180 -15.31 -15.18 26.37
N ASP A 181 -14.76 -14.17 27.05
CA ASP A 181 -14.17 -14.38 28.38
C ASP A 181 -14.72 -13.40 29.42
N ASN A 182 -15.95 -13.69 29.88
CA ASN A 182 -16.50 -13.14 31.12
C ASN A 182 -15.84 -13.75 32.39
N SER A 183 -14.60 -14.25 32.30
CA SER A 183 -13.95 -14.97 33.40
C SER A 183 -12.58 -14.45 33.86
N CYS A 184 -11.98 -13.46 33.18
CA CYS A 184 -10.74 -12.83 33.67
C CYS A 184 -10.88 -11.31 33.83
N LEU A 185 -11.01 -10.87 35.08
CA LEU A 185 -10.61 -9.53 35.50
C LEU A 185 -9.09 -9.46 35.34
N GLU A 186 -8.61 -8.71 34.34
CA GLU A 186 -7.22 -8.59 33.85
C GLU A 186 -6.87 -9.45 32.62
N CYS A 187 -7.53 -9.19 31.48
CA CYS A 187 -7.04 -9.63 30.19
C CYS A 187 -7.01 -8.46 29.20
N THR A 188 -5.79 -8.12 28.79
CA THR A 188 -5.45 -7.29 27.61
C THR A 188 -6.38 -7.61 26.45
N SER A 189 -6.85 -6.59 25.73
CA SER A 189 -7.79 -6.69 24.60
C SER A 189 -7.68 -8.01 23.81
N SER A 190 -8.79 -8.75 23.76
CA SER A 190 -8.95 -10.03 23.05
C SER A 190 -9.02 -9.87 21.52
N ASP A 191 -8.60 -8.72 21.02
CA ASP A 191 -8.63 -8.35 19.62
C ASP A 191 -7.63 -9.18 18.81
N ARG A 192 -8.06 -9.65 17.65
CA ARG A 192 -7.23 -10.41 16.71
C ARG A 192 -7.39 -9.89 15.30
N ILE A 193 -6.33 -10.05 14.51
CA ILE A 193 -6.33 -9.83 13.07
C ILE A 193 -6.11 -11.19 12.41
N ALA A 194 -7.17 -11.75 11.83
CA ALA A 194 -7.20 -13.09 11.26
C ALA A 194 -6.75 -14.18 12.26
N GLY A 195 -7.13 -14.03 13.54
CA GLY A 195 -6.74 -14.94 14.62
C GLY A 195 -5.34 -14.68 15.20
N LEU A 196 -4.56 -13.77 14.64
CA LEU A 196 -3.20 -13.44 15.10
C LEU A 196 -3.18 -12.19 15.99
N VAL A 197 -2.20 -12.13 16.89
CA VAL A 197 -1.94 -10.96 17.75
C VAL A 197 -1.36 -9.82 16.90
N PRO A 198 -2.04 -8.66 16.81
CA PRO A 198 -1.56 -7.52 16.03
C PRO A 198 -0.44 -6.77 16.74
N MET A 199 0.74 -6.72 16.13
CA MET A 199 1.95 -6.15 16.75
C MET A 199 2.23 -4.74 16.25
N ASN A 200 2.58 -4.60 14.96
CA ASN A 200 3.01 -3.32 14.39
C ASN A 200 2.18 -2.94 13.17
N PHE A 201 1.69 -1.70 13.13
CA PHE A 201 1.10 -1.09 11.95
C PHE A 201 1.95 0.10 11.50
N ILE A 202 2.75 -0.13 10.46
CA ILE A 202 3.74 0.83 9.96
C ILE A 202 3.32 1.33 8.58
N THR A 203 3.33 2.64 8.38
CA THR A 203 3.10 3.23 7.06
C THR A 203 4.25 4.14 6.64
N ILE A 204 4.53 4.16 5.35
CA ILE A 204 5.61 4.96 4.75
C ILE A 204 5.02 5.80 3.64
N ALA A 205 5.09 7.12 3.75
CA ALA A 205 4.57 8.08 2.78
C ALA A 205 3.09 7.81 2.39
N THR A 206 2.25 7.36 3.33
CA THR A 206 0.84 7.02 3.07
C THR A 206 -0.06 8.25 3.14
N PRO A 207 -0.90 8.55 2.13
CA PRO A 207 -1.83 9.68 2.19
C PRO A 207 -3.05 9.38 3.08
N HIS A 208 -2.86 9.30 4.41
CA HIS A 208 -3.90 8.89 5.36
C HIS A 208 -5.18 9.73 5.31
N ILE A 209 -5.04 11.01 4.92
CA ILE A 209 -6.10 12.03 4.87
C ILE A 209 -6.44 12.39 3.38
N GLY A 210 -5.94 11.59 2.43
CA GLY A 210 -6.04 11.84 1.00
C GLY A 210 -4.95 12.78 0.45
N THR A 211 -5.08 13.16 -0.82
CA THR A 211 -4.04 13.88 -1.61
C THR A 211 -4.42 15.30 -2.04
N GLY A 212 -5.65 15.76 -1.78
CA GLY A 212 -6.07 17.11 -2.13
C GLY A 212 -5.68 18.15 -1.08
N GLY A 213 -5.46 19.40 -1.51
CA GLY A 213 -5.29 20.55 -0.61
C GLY A 213 -3.85 20.89 -0.24
N HIS A 214 -2.87 20.06 -0.59
CA HIS A 214 -1.46 20.42 -0.45
C HIS A 214 -1.02 21.21 -1.67
N LYS A 215 -0.80 22.53 -1.53
CA LYS A 215 -0.11 23.39 -2.52
C LYS A 215 1.34 22.95 -2.83
N GLN A 216 1.71 21.71 -2.48
CA GLN A 216 3.03 21.13 -2.66
C GLN A 216 3.30 20.70 -4.11
N VAL A 217 2.31 20.81 -5.01
CA VAL A 217 2.55 20.85 -6.45
C VAL A 217 2.69 22.34 -6.81
N PRO A 218 3.92 22.90 -6.93
CA PRO A 218 4.12 24.33 -7.11
C PRO A 218 3.94 24.73 -8.58
N MET A 219 2.94 24.17 -9.27
CA MET A 219 2.73 24.44 -10.70
C MET A 219 1.44 25.20 -10.99
N PHE A 220 0.51 25.48 -10.07
CA PHE A 220 -0.71 26.21 -10.49
C PHE A 220 -1.24 27.16 -9.43
N GLY A 221 -0.83 28.43 -9.56
CA GLY A 221 -1.35 29.55 -8.77
C GLY A 221 -2.87 29.55 -8.68
N GLY A 222 -3.36 29.73 -7.45
CA GLY A 222 -4.72 30.06 -7.03
C GLY A 222 -5.91 29.79 -7.96
N SER A 223 -6.81 28.90 -7.51
CA SER A 223 -8.22 28.70 -7.95
C SER A 223 -8.47 27.97 -9.30
N ASN A 224 -9.55 27.17 -9.32
CA ASN A 224 -10.21 26.41 -10.41
C ASN A 224 -9.39 25.43 -11.27
N THR A 225 -8.07 25.58 -11.38
CA THR A 225 -7.20 24.69 -12.17
C THR A 225 -6.86 23.41 -11.41
N VAL A 226 -6.69 23.50 -10.09
CA VAL A 226 -6.45 22.35 -9.21
C VAL A 226 -7.63 21.36 -9.23
N GLU A 227 -8.86 21.87 -9.34
CA GLU A 227 -10.07 21.05 -9.42
C GLU A 227 -10.13 20.28 -10.74
N LYS A 228 -9.89 20.94 -11.87
CA LYS A 228 -9.83 20.29 -13.19
C LYS A 228 -8.72 19.24 -13.24
N VAL A 229 -7.56 19.51 -12.64
CA VAL A 229 -6.44 18.57 -12.56
C VAL A 229 -6.73 17.42 -11.61
N ALA A 230 -7.31 17.66 -10.43
CA ALA A 230 -7.73 16.61 -9.51
C ALA A 230 -8.81 15.72 -10.15
N HIS A 231 -9.76 16.30 -10.88
CA HIS A 231 -10.74 15.55 -11.66
C HIS A 231 -10.05 14.68 -12.73
N HIS A 232 -9.09 15.25 -13.48
CA HIS A 232 -8.34 14.52 -14.52
C HIS A 232 -7.47 13.39 -13.94
N ILE A 233 -6.72 13.66 -12.87
CA ILE A 233 -5.88 12.66 -12.18
C ILE A 233 -6.78 11.60 -11.52
N SER A 234 -7.90 11.98 -10.91
CA SER A 234 -8.83 11.03 -10.32
C SER A 234 -9.42 10.08 -11.37
N TRP A 235 -9.69 10.58 -12.57
CA TRP A 235 -10.20 9.78 -13.68
C TRP A 235 -9.12 8.81 -14.22
N VAL A 236 -7.88 9.29 -14.40
CA VAL A 236 -6.75 8.46 -14.84
C VAL A 236 -6.39 7.37 -13.81
N LEU A 237 -6.53 7.66 -12.52
CA LEU A 237 -6.30 6.71 -11.42
C LEU A 237 -7.54 5.87 -11.06
N GLY A 238 -8.61 5.96 -11.86
CA GLY A 238 -9.84 5.20 -11.70
C GLY A 238 -10.49 5.38 -10.32
N ARG A 239 -10.97 4.28 -9.74
CA ARG A 239 -11.66 4.32 -8.44
C ARG A 239 -10.71 4.71 -7.29
N THR A 240 -9.45 4.30 -7.38
CA THR A 240 -8.40 4.71 -6.42
C THR A 240 -8.23 6.22 -6.39
N GLY A 241 -8.22 6.88 -7.55
CA GLY A 241 -8.19 8.33 -7.65
C GLY A 241 -9.33 8.98 -6.88
N ARG A 242 -10.57 8.50 -7.08
CA ARG A 242 -11.74 9.02 -6.38
C ARG A 242 -11.61 8.92 -4.85
N HIS A 243 -11.09 7.81 -4.33
CA HIS A 243 -10.84 7.65 -2.89
C HIS A 243 -9.77 8.62 -2.38
N LEU A 244 -8.64 8.77 -3.09
CA LEU A 244 -7.54 9.65 -2.70
C LEU A 244 -7.95 11.14 -2.69
N PHE A 245 -8.81 11.54 -3.62
CA PHE A 245 -9.32 12.92 -3.72
C PHE A 245 -10.61 13.17 -2.92
N LEU A 246 -11.16 12.16 -2.23
CA LEU A 246 -12.40 12.24 -1.45
C LEU A 246 -13.65 12.57 -2.30
N THR A 247 -13.68 12.11 -3.55
CA THR A 247 -14.77 12.34 -4.52
C THR A 247 -15.66 11.10 -4.71
N ASP A 248 -15.53 10.11 -3.84
CA ASP A 248 -16.22 8.82 -3.86
C ASP A 248 -17.48 8.76 -2.99
N LYS A 249 -18.17 9.89 -2.81
CA LYS A 249 -19.46 9.93 -2.13
C LYS A 249 -20.46 8.98 -2.81
N SER A 250 -21.08 8.08 -2.05
CA SER A 250 -22.07 7.13 -2.57
C SER A 250 -23.27 7.06 -1.62
N HIS A 251 -24.49 7.14 -2.17
CA HIS A 251 -25.75 6.88 -1.44
C HIS A 251 -25.83 7.49 -0.03
N GLY A 252 -25.48 8.77 0.14
CA GLY A 252 -25.52 9.47 1.43
C GLY A 252 -24.38 9.16 2.39
N GLN A 253 -23.46 8.25 2.04
CA GLN A 253 -22.28 7.93 2.85
C GLN A 253 -21.11 8.90 2.58
N PRO A 254 -20.32 9.23 3.62
CA PRO A 254 -19.11 10.01 3.44
C PRO A 254 -18.05 9.25 2.61
N PRO A 255 -17.03 9.96 2.07
CA PRO A 255 -15.90 9.34 1.38
C PRO A 255 -15.25 8.21 2.18
N LEU A 256 -14.74 7.17 1.51
CA LEU A 256 -14.21 5.98 2.16
C LEU A 256 -13.11 6.29 3.20
N LEU A 257 -12.18 7.20 2.89
CA LEU A 257 -11.09 7.52 3.83
C LEU A 257 -11.61 8.10 5.15
N LEU A 258 -12.69 8.89 5.09
CA LEU A 258 -13.36 9.43 6.27
C LEU A 258 -14.10 8.34 7.04
N ARG A 259 -14.71 7.38 6.34
CA ARG A 259 -15.33 6.21 6.98
C ARG A 259 -14.32 5.32 7.71
N MET A 260 -13.09 5.22 7.20
CA MET A 260 -12.04 4.41 7.80
C MET A 260 -11.42 5.00 9.09
N VAL A 261 -11.94 6.12 9.61
CA VAL A 261 -11.49 6.68 10.92
C VAL A 261 -12.48 6.43 12.06
N THR A 262 -13.58 5.74 11.77
CA THR A 262 -14.63 5.37 12.72
C THR A 262 -15.08 3.94 12.51
N ASP A 263 -15.60 3.32 13.57
CA ASP A 263 -16.25 2.02 13.45
C ASP A 263 -17.67 2.16 12.90
N HIS A 264 -18.03 1.23 12.04
CA HIS A 264 -19.38 1.09 11.49
C HIS A 264 -19.93 -0.29 11.87
N GLU A 265 -21.20 -0.54 11.56
CA GLU A 265 -21.84 -1.84 11.82
C GLU A 265 -21.13 -2.96 11.05
N ASP A 266 -20.85 -2.73 9.76
CA ASP A 266 -20.25 -3.75 8.88
C ASP A 266 -18.75 -3.97 9.11
N LEU A 267 -18.01 -2.91 9.45
CA LEU A 267 -16.55 -2.92 9.54
C LEU A 267 -16.06 -2.03 10.67
N LYS A 268 -15.23 -2.61 11.54
CA LYS A 268 -14.63 -1.93 12.69
C LYS A 268 -13.25 -1.37 12.32
N PHE A 269 -13.21 -0.32 11.50
CA PHE A 269 -11.94 0.26 11.02
C PHE A 269 -11.08 0.84 12.14
N PHE A 270 -11.69 1.55 13.08
CA PHE A 270 -10.99 2.18 14.17
C PHE A 270 -10.51 1.13 15.18
N SER A 271 -11.39 0.22 15.62
CA SER A 271 -11.01 -0.84 16.57
C SER A 271 -9.93 -1.76 15.98
N ALA A 272 -10.04 -2.15 14.70
CA ALA A 272 -9.01 -2.95 14.04
C ALA A 272 -7.66 -2.25 14.02
N LEU A 273 -7.63 -0.94 13.72
CA LEU A 273 -6.40 -0.16 13.76
C LEU A 273 -5.88 -0.05 15.19
N GLN A 274 -6.73 0.29 16.15
CA GLN A 274 -6.37 0.45 17.56
C GLN A 274 -5.80 -0.83 18.19
N SER A 275 -6.22 -2.01 17.71
CA SER A 275 -5.77 -3.30 18.26
C SER A 275 -4.26 -3.53 18.18
N PHE A 276 -3.55 -2.89 17.24
CA PHE A 276 -2.10 -3.02 17.10
C PHE A 276 -1.38 -2.37 18.28
N ARG A 277 -0.39 -3.07 18.85
CA ARG A 277 0.42 -2.55 19.96
C ARG A 277 1.18 -1.27 19.62
N ARG A 278 1.62 -1.15 18.36
CA ARG A 278 2.44 -0.02 17.89
C ARG A 278 1.98 0.49 16.54
N HIS A 279 1.87 1.82 16.44
CA HIS A 279 1.54 2.54 15.19
C HIS A 279 2.65 3.51 14.84
N VAL A 280 3.17 3.39 13.62
CA VAL A 280 4.28 4.22 13.16
C VAL A 280 3.95 4.81 11.80
N VAL A 281 4.18 6.11 11.64
CA VAL A 281 4.13 6.77 10.34
C VAL A 281 5.50 7.36 9.99
N TYR A 282 6.00 6.97 8.84
CA TYR A 282 7.15 7.57 8.19
C TYR A 282 6.69 8.57 7.14
N ALA A 283 7.01 9.84 7.35
CA ALA A 283 6.57 10.92 6.50
C ALA A 283 7.75 11.62 5.84
N ASN A 284 7.75 11.73 4.51
CA ASN A 284 8.75 12.49 3.80
C ASN A 284 8.55 13.99 4.07
N ALA A 285 9.50 14.61 4.77
CA ALA A 285 9.47 16.04 5.07
C ALA A 285 9.88 16.91 3.86
N HIS A 286 10.59 16.30 2.89
CA HIS A 286 11.15 16.97 1.72
C HIS A 286 10.80 16.24 0.42
N PHE A 287 10.53 17.02 -0.63
CA PHE A 287 10.45 16.59 -2.04
C PHE A 287 9.42 15.50 -2.42
N ASP A 288 8.51 15.14 -1.51
CA ASP A 288 7.35 14.32 -1.85
C ASP A 288 6.19 15.21 -2.30
N HIS A 289 6.10 15.40 -3.62
CA HIS A 289 5.05 16.22 -4.23
C HIS A 289 3.75 15.43 -4.47
N ILE A 290 3.75 14.13 -4.21
CA ILE A 290 2.60 13.24 -4.45
C ILE A 290 1.84 13.03 -3.14
N VAL A 291 2.56 12.80 -2.04
CA VAL A 291 1.96 12.62 -0.71
C VAL A 291 2.47 13.71 0.23
N GLY A 292 1.58 14.65 0.54
CA GLY A 292 1.94 15.78 1.37
C GLY A 292 2.37 15.39 2.78
N TRP A 293 3.39 16.08 3.31
CA TRP A 293 3.93 15.83 4.66
C TRP A 293 2.88 15.77 5.79
N SER A 294 1.85 16.63 5.76
CA SER A 294 0.76 16.59 6.75
C SER A 294 -0.13 15.36 6.63
N THR A 295 -0.41 14.90 5.42
CA THR A 295 -1.27 13.71 5.22
C THR A 295 -0.53 12.43 5.59
N SER A 296 0.77 12.33 5.29
CA SER A 296 1.59 11.17 5.66
C SER A 296 1.99 11.11 7.13
N SER A 297 2.07 12.26 7.81
CA SER A 297 2.36 12.28 9.24
C SER A 297 1.14 12.41 10.15
N ILE A 298 -0.07 12.47 9.59
CA ILE A 298 -1.33 12.64 10.34
C ILE A 298 -1.22 13.86 11.28
N ARG A 299 -0.91 15.02 10.68
CA ARG A 299 -0.73 16.30 11.37
C ARG A 299 -1.42 17.42 10.61
N ARG A 300 -1.89 18.41 11.34
CA ARG A 300 -2.32 19.70 10.77
C ARG A 300 -1.10 20.43 10.20
N ARG A 301 -1.32 21.35 9.25
CA ARG A 301 -0.21 22.06 8.61
C ARG A 301 0.60 22.92 9.58
N ASN A 302 -0.06 23.48 10.60
CA ASN A 302 0.57 24.28 11.66
C ASN A 302 1.29 23.42 12.71
N GLU A 303 1.04 22.11 12.77
CA GLU A 303 1.73 21.17 13.67
C GLU A 303 3.00 20.56 13.04
N LEU A 304 3.25 20.85 11.74
CA LEU A 304 4.46 20.38 11.08
C LEU A 304 5.68 21.15 11.63
N PRO A 305 6.78 20.46 11.98
CA PRO A 305 8.01 21.10 12.40
C PRO A 305 8.48 22.11 11.36
N GLN A 306 9.04 23.23 11.83
CA GLN A 306 9.68 24.16 10.91
C GLN A 306 10.92 23.48 10.32
N ARG A 307 11.06 23.49 8.99
CA ARG A 307 12.16 22.78 8.29
C ARG A 307 13.56 23.13 8.81
N LYS A 308 13.74 24.38 9.25
CA LYS A 308 15.00 24.87 9.84
C LYS A 308 15.34 24.24 11.20
N ASN A 309 14.36 23.68 11.91
CA ASN A 309 14.52 23.06 13.24
C ASN A 309 14.63 21.53 13.15
N LEU A 310 14.76 20.97 11.93
CA LEU A 310 14.90 19.54 11.71
C LEU A 310 16.38 19.16 11.75
N VAL A 311 16.79 18.45 12.79
CA VAL A 311 18.15 17.94 12.96
C VAL A 311 18.22 16.50 12.47
N ARG A 312 19.25 16.17 11.69
CA ARG A 312 19.47 14.79 11.24
C ARG A 312 19.95 13.93 12.41
N SER A 313 19.39 12.73 12.55
CA SER A 313 19.87 11.75 13.52
C SER A 313 21.32 11.37 13.20
N SER A 314 22.17 11.34 14.21
CA SER A 314 23.58 10.95 14.09
C SER A 314 23.72 9.48 13.66
N LYS A 315 22.87 8.60 14.18
CA LYS A 315 22.83 7.17 13.83
C LYS A 315 22.20 6.94 12.45
N TYR A 316 21.17 7.72 12.11
CA TYR A 316 20.43 7.57 10.84
C TYR A 316 20.26 8.93 10.14
N PRO A 317 21.18 9.34 9.27
CA PRO A 317 21.18 10.68 8.68
C PRO A 317 19.93 11.04 7.85
N HIS A 318 19.12 10.05 7.51
CA HIS A 318 17.86 10.22 6.77
C HIS A 318 16.65 10.46 7.68
N ILE A 319 16.76 10.18 8.99
CA ILE A 319 15.74 10.50 9.98
C ILE A 319 15.96 11.93 10.49
N LEU A 320 14.90 12.73 10.45
CA LEU A 320 14.84 14.08 10.97
C LEU A 320 14.16 14.06 12.34
N LYS A 321 14.83 14.61 13.35
CA LYS A 321 14.28 14.86 14.67
C LYS A 321 13.93 16.34 14.76
N GLY A 322 12.70 16.65 15.14
CA GLY A 322 12.35 18.02 15.51
C GLY A 322 12.79 18.30 16.94
N GLU A 323 13.37 19.46 17.19
CA GLU A 323 13.44 20.01 18.56
C GLU A 323 12.01 20.31 19.02
N MET A 324 11.60 19.76 20.16
CA MET A 324 10.31 20.07 20.75
C MET A 324 10.34 21.48 21.35
N ASP A 325 9.99 22.49 20.56
CA ASP A 325 9.64 23.81 21.08
C ASP A 325 8.25 23.74 21.74
N THR A 326 8.24 23.46 23.05
CA THR A 326 7.06 23.46 23.91
C THR A 326 6.41 24.85 24.08
N THR A 327 7.03 25.90 23.54
CA THR A 327 6.68 27.31 23.78
C THR A 327 5.66 27.89 22.79
N ASN A 328 5.34 27.20 21.68
CA ASN A 328 4.46 27.75 20.64
C ASN A 328 3.00 27.24 20.68
N ILE A 329 2.67 26.28 21.55
CA ILE A 329 1.33 25.68 21.62
C ILE A 329 0.27 26.68 22.14
N ILE A 330 0.66 27.66 22.97
CA ILE A 330 -0.29 28.53 23.69
C ILE A 330 -0.69 29.79 22.90
N LYS A 331 0.02 30.19 21.83
CA LYS A 331 -0.20 31.50 21.17
C LYS A 331 -1.13 31.47 19.95
N GLN A 332 -1.56 30.30 19.47
CA GLN A 332 -2.25 30.17 18.18
C GLN A 332 -3.76 29.89 18.26
N GLU A 333 -4.38 29.88 19.43
CA GLU A 333 -5.85 29.74 19.54
C GLU A 333 -6.64 30.98 19.09
N ASN A 334 -6.00 32.15 18.93
CA ASN A 334 -6.72 33.42 18.80
C ASN A 334 -6.75 34.08 17.41
N SER A 335 -6.35 33.42 16.32
CA SER A 335 -6.40 34.12 15.01
C SER A 335 -6.60 33.22 13.81
N ILE A 336 -7.83 32.75 13.56
CA ILE A 336 -8.25 32.35 12.20
C ILE A 336 -9.67 32.84 11.91
N LYS A 337 -9.77 34.07 11.38
CA LYS A 337 -10.86 34.45 10.47
C LYS A 337 -10.23 34.68 9.10
N MET A 338 -10.33 33.70 8.21
CA MET A 338 -10.15 33.92 6.77
C MET A 338 -11.42 33.48 6.06
N GLN A 339 -11.93 34.37 5.20
CA GLN A 339 -13.03 34.07 4.28
C GLN A 339 -12.61 32.95 3.34
N VAL A 340 -13.39 31.87 3.31
CA VAL A 340 -13.13 30.67 2.51
C VAL A 340 -14.42 30.24 1.81
N ASN A 341 -14.35 30.01 0.49
CA ASN A 341 -15.46 29.44 -0.30
C ASN A 341 -15.97 28.12 0.31
N SER A 342 -17.29 27.92 0.31
CA SER A 342 -18.00 26.77 0.93
C SER A 342 -17.44 25.36 0.59
N PHE A 343 -16.83 25.18 -0.58
CA PHE A 343 -16.19 23.91 -0.95
C PHE A 343 -14.85 23.64 -0.24
N ASN A 344 -14.05 24.68 0.00
CA ASN A 344 -12.78 24.56 0.73
C ASN A 344 -13.03 24.27 2.21
N THR A 345 -14.12 24.79 2.79
CA THR A 345 -14.52 24.46 4.17
C THR A 345 -15.02 23.03 4.30
N ALA A 346 -15.79 22.51 3.34
CA ALA A 346 -16.24 21.11 3.37
C ALA A 346 -15.05 20.12 3.33
N ARG A 347 -14.05 20.37 2.46
CA ARG A 347 -12.84 19.54 2.44
C ARG A 347 -12.03 19.68 3.72
N ALA A 348 -11.78 20.91 4.19
CA ALA A 348 -11.04 21.15 5.42
C ALA A 348 -11.71 20.47 6.63
N SER A 349 -13.04 20.49 6.68
CA SER A 349 -13.84 19.79 7.69
C SER A 349 -13.64 18.27 7.64
N MET A 350 -13.63 17.66 6.44
CA MET A 350 -13.33 16.23 6.30
C MET A 350 -11.86 15.90 6.67
N GLU A 351 -10.91 16.74 6.28
CA GLU A 351 -9.50 16.60 6.67
C GLU A 351 -9.34 16.63 8.18
N GLU A 352 -9.96 17.62 8.83
CA GLU A 352 -9.96 17.77 10.28
C GLU A 352 -10.60 16.58 10.99
N ALA A 353 -11.76 16.10 10.52
CA ALA A 353 -12.41 14.92 11.08
C ALA A 353 -11.54 13.65 10.95
N MET A 354 -10.83 13.49 9.82
CA MET A 354 -9.89 12.38 9.65
C MET A 354 -8.67 12.49 10.57
N ILE A 355 -8.11 13.69 10.74
CA ILE A 355 -7.02 13.93 11.69
C ILE A 355 -7.50 13.55 13.09
N GLN A 356 -8.59 14.15 13.56
CA GLN A 356 -9.15 13.88 14.89
C GLN A 356 -9.41 12.39 15.12
N GLY A 357 -10.02 11.69 14.15
CA GLY A 357 -10.30 10.26 14.25
C GLY A 357 -9.02 9.41 14.33
N LEU A 358 -8.02 9.71 13.51
CA LEU A 358 -6.74 8.98 13.51
C LEU A 358 -5.88 9.29 14.73
N THR A 359 -5.97 10.49 15.31
CA THR A 359 -5.18 10.87 16.50
C THR A 359 -5.79 10.41 17.81
N LYS A 360 -6.91 9.68 17.80
CA LYS A 360 -7.45 8.99 18.99
C LYS A 360 -6.53 7.86 19.48
N ILE A 361 -5.61 7.38 18.65
CA ILE A 361 -4.56 6.43 19.02
C ILE A 361 -3.19 7.10 18.95
N SER A 362 -2.23 6.56 19.69
CA SER A 362 -0.85 7.07 19.68
C SER A 362 -0.17 6.71 18.35
N TRP A 363 0.58 7.65 17.79
CA TRP A 363 1.40 7.43 16.59
C TRP A 363 2.83 7.89 16.84
N GLU A 364 3.78 7.00 16.60
CA GLU A 364 5.17 7.37 16.42
C GLU A 364 5.33 8.03 15.04
N ARG A 365 5.60 9.33 15.03
CA ARG A 365 5.75 10.11 13.80
C ARG A 365 7.22 10.34 13.52
N ILE A 366 7.69 9.84 12.39
CA ILE A 366 9.09 9.92 12.01
C ILE A 366 9.20 10.65 10.69
N ASP A 367 9.90 11.78 10.74
CA ASP A 367 10.11 12.62 9.57
C ASP A 367 11.39 12.19 8.84
N VAL A 368 11.30 12.02 7.53
CA VAL A 368 12.40 11.51 6.69
C VAL A 368 12.85 12.59 5.72
N GLY A 369 14.15 12.78 5.59
CA GLY A 369 14.77 13.75 4.69
C GLY A 369 15.85 13.12 3.82
N GLY A 370 15.74 13.30 2.50
CA GLY A 370 16.84 13.00 1.58
C GLY A 370 18.04 13.92 1.77
N ARG A 371 19.24 13.48 1.38
CA ARG A 371 20.36 14.39 1.10
C ARG A 371 20.12 15.03 -0.25
N ASP A 372 20.33 16.34 -0.34
CA ASP A 372 20.46 17.03 -1.63
C ASP A 372 21.62 16.38 -2.38
N ALA A 373 21.32 15.59 -3.40
CA ALA A 373 22.30 15.28 -4.42
C ALA A 373 22.41 16.54 -5.27
N ALA A 374 23.53 17.26 -5.14
CA ALA A 374 23.88 18.35 -6.03
C ALA A 374 23.69 17.88 -7.48
N GLY A 375 22.79 18.55 -8.22
CA GLY A 375 22.53 18.27 -9.62
C GLY A 375 21.06 17.99 -9.92
N GLY A 376 20.32 19.07 -10.20
CA GLY A 376 19.01 18.98 -10.83
C GLY A 376 19.10 18.18 -12.14
N ARG A 377 18.48 17.00 -12.16
CA ARG A 377 18.00 16.34 -13.38
C ARG A 377 16.85 15.41 -12.99
N TRP A 378 15.65 15.97 -13.16
CA TRP A 378 14.35 15.33 -12.93
C TRP A 378 14.07 14.30 -14.01
N LEU A 379 13.70 13.09 -13.61
CA LEU A 379 12.86 12.18 -14.39
C LEU A 379 12.11 11.30 -13.39
N SER A 380 10.78 11.35 -13.50
CA SER A 380 9.76 10.61 -12.74
C SER A 380 10.02 9.11 -12.57
N ALA A 381 10.94 8.53 -13.35
CA ALA A 381 11.41 7.14 -13.23
C ALA A 381 12.35 6.87 -12.03
N ARG A 382 13.00 7.90 -11.44
CA ARG A 382 13.88 7.72 -10.26
C ARG A 382 13.14 7.82 -8.92
N PHE A 383 11.91 8.33 -8.88
CA PHE A 383 11.12 8.43 -7.63
C PHE A 383 10.78 7.06 -7.04
N ALA A 384 10.38 6.09 -7.89
CA ALA A 384 10.21 4.70 -7.46
C ALA A 384 11.54 4.05 -7.00
N ALA A 385 12.69 4.55 -7.45
CA ALA A 385 14.02 4.04 -7.06
C ALA A 385 14.60 4.70 -5.81
N ALA A 386 14.28 5.97 -5.58
CA ALA A 386 14.68 6.74 -4.41
C ALA A 386 13.80 6.40 -3.20
N GLY A 387 12.50 6.17 -3.40
CA GLY A 387 11.62 5.52 -2.41
C GLY A 387 12.22 4.19 -1.95
N ARG A 388 12.61 3.31 -2.88
CA ARG A 388 13.30 2.04 -2.56
C ARG A 388 14.57 2.15 -1.71
N ARG A 389 15.35 3.25 -1.80
CA ARG A 389 16.53 3.49 -0.94
C ARG A 389 16.18 4.19 0.38
N GLY A 390 15.18 5.07 0.36
CA GLY A 390 14.64 5.74 1.54
C GLY A 390 13.91 4.75 2.46
N ASP A 391 13.04 3.93 1.90
CA ASP A 391 12.32 2.83 2.57
C ASP A 391 13.30 1.81 3.14
N ALA A 392 14.32 1.42 2.37
CA ALA A 392 15.42 0.57 2.83
C ALA A 392 16.16 1.15 4.05
N ALA A 393 16.44 2.45 4.04
CA ALA A 393 17.13 3.12 5.13
C ALA A 393 16.22 3.28 6.37
N VAL A 394 14.95 3.64 6.14
CA VAL A 394 13.88 3.69 7.15
C VAL A 394 13.70 2.34 7.84
N LEU A 395 13.70 1.25 7.07
CA LEU A 395 13.57 -0.10 7.61
C LEU A 395 14.86 -0.57 8.27
N GLY A 396 16.04 -0.15 7.79
CA GLY A 396 17.31 -0.28 8.52
C GLY A 396 17.32 0.48 9.85
N ALA A 397 16.61 1.61 9.94
CA ALA A 397 16.48 2.37 11.18
C ALA A 397 15.41 1.85 12.15
N GLU A 398 14.42 1.11 11.65
CA GLU A 398 13.57 0.24 12.48
C GLU A 398 14.33 -0.99 13.00
N GLN A 399 15.39 -1.42 12.31
CA GLN A 399 16.17 -2.61 12.67
C GLN A 399 17.12 -2.40 13.86
N ASP A 400 17.86 -1.29 13.97
CA ASP A 400 18.78 -1.07 15.11
C ASP A 400 18.24 -0.15 16.21
N ARG A 401 16.93 0.11 16.23
CA ARG A 401 16.27 0.52 17.48
C ARG A 401 15.88 -0.79 18.17
N ASP A 402 16.35 -1.00 19.40
CA ASP A 402 16.03 -2.14 20.28
C ASP A 402 14.51 -2.17 20.57
N PHE A 403 13.72 -2.46 19.53
CA PHE A 403 12.29 -2.57 19.62
C PHE A 403 11.97 -4.03 19.85
N ASN A 404 11.14 -4.28 20.87
CA ASN A 404 10.47 -5.55 21.04
C ASN A 404 9.61 -5.81 19.80
N TRP A 405 10.18 -6.50 18.81
CA TRP A 405 9.44 -7.27 17.82
C TRP A 405 8.77 -8.50 18.46
N GLU A 406 9.05 -8.73 19.76
CA GLU A 406 8.43 -9.69 20.67
C GLU A 406 7.08 -9.22 21.26
#